data_AF-A0A3M4KLQ5-F1
#
_entry.id   AF-A0A3M4KLQ5-F1
#
_cell.length_a   1.000
_cell.length_b   1.000
_cell.length_c   1.000
_cell.angle_alpha   90.00
_cell.angle_beta   90.00
_cell.angle_gamma   90.00
#
_symmetry.space_group_name_H-M   'P 1'
#
loop_
_entity.id
_entity.type
_entity.pdbx_description
1 polymer ?
#
loop_
_entity_poly.entity_id
_entity_poly.type
_entity_poly.pdbx_seq_one_letter_code
_entity_poly.pdbx_strand_id
1 'polypeptide(L)'
;MKSHTQLGRFASLEEQLMQQSTVLKNNRSQVIRLPRAVALSDEVKWVDVLAVGRTRIISPAGESWNSWFDGESVSDDFFSQRDQPSDPRS
;
A
#
# COMPACT_ATOMS: atom_id res chain seq x y z
N MET A 1 11.01 -45.09 -4.27
CA MET A 1 9.83 -44.19 -4.21
C MET A 1 10.36 -42.79 -3.95
N LYS A 2 10.05 -41.84 -4.84
CA LYS A 2 10.67 -40.51 -4.91
C LYS A 2 10.03 -39.57 -3.89
N SER A 3 10.84 -38.76 -3.22
CA SER A 3 10.51 -37.37 -2.86
C SER A 3 11.75 -36.72 -2.24
N HIS A 4 12.67 -36.31 -3.11
CA HIS A 4 13.64 -35.29 -2.76
C HIS A 4 12.90 -33.96 -2.89
N THR A 5 12.58 -33.35 -1.75
CA THR A 5 11.86 -32.08 -1.70
C THR A 5 12.77 -30.98 -2.23
N GLN A 6 12.58 -30.66 -3.51
CA GLN A 6 13.01 -29.40 -4.09
C GLN A 6 12.06 -28.30 -3.59
N LEU A 7 12.39 -27.67 -2.46
CA LEU A 7 11.88 -26.33 -2.14
C LEU A 7 13.01 -25.34 -2.41
N GLY A 8 13.28 -25.19 -3.71
CA GLY A 8 14.08 -24.09 -4.20
C GLY A 8 13.36 -22.77 -3.96
N ARG A 9 14.12 -21.80 -3.44
CA ARG A 9 13.98 -20.37 -3.74
C ARG A 9 12.72 -19.69 -3.17
N PHE A 10 12.71 -19.48 -1.86
CA PHE A 10 12.24 -18.19 -1.34
C PHE A 10 13.31 -17.14 -1.65
N ALA A 11 13.44 -16.73 -2.92
CA ALA A 11 13.99 -15.39 -3.15
C ALA A 11 13.05 -14.46 -2.39
N SER A 12 13.58 -13.64 -1.48
CA SER A 12 12.76 -12.76 -0.63
C SER A 12 11.79 -11.98 -1.53
N LEU A 13 10.51 -11.91 -1.18
CA LEU A 13 9.54 -11.07 -1.90
C LEU A 13 10.05 -9.62 -2.04
N GLU A 14 10.91 -9.19 -1.12
CA GLU A 14 11.63 -7.91 -1.15
C GLU A 14 12.62 -7.82 -2.33
N GLU A 15 13.34 -8.89 -2.65
CA GLU A 15 14.24 -8.95 -3.81
C GLU A 15 13.48 -9.00 -5.13
N GLN A 16 12.25 -9.54 -5.15
CA GLN A 16 11.44 -9.59 -6.37
C GLN A 16 10.77 -8.25 -6.72
N LEU A 17 10.58 -7.35 -5.74
CA LEU A 17 9.92 -6.06 -5.96
C LEU A 17 10.89 -4.88 -6.10
N MET A 18 12.17 -5.04 -5.78
CA MET A 18 13.14 -3.95 -5.82
C MET A 18 13.58 -3.64 -7.25
N GLN A 19 12.88 -2.69 -7.89
CA GLN A 19 13.18 -2.21 -9.24
C GLN A 19 14.04 -0.94 -9.19
N GLN A 20 15.17 -0.96 -9.91
CA GLN A 20 15.94 0.26 -10.13
C GLN A 20 15.27 1.13 -11.19
N SER A 21 15.37 2.44 -11.01
CA SER A 21 14.86 3.41 -11.97
C SER A 21 15.66 4.69 -11.94
N THR A 22 15.34 5.59 -12.86
CA THR A 22 16.04 6.85 -13.05
C THR A 22 15.34 7.98 -12.31
N VAL A 23 16.15 8.80 -11.63
CA VAL A 23 15.74 10.11 -11.14
C VAL A 23 16.11 11.16 -12.18
N LEU A 24 15.11 11.84 -12.70
CA LEU A 24 15.27 13.01 -13.58
C LEU A 24 15.17 14.26 -12.72
N LYS A 25 15.95 15.29 -13.05
CA LYS A 25 15.95 16.56 -12.34
C LYS A 25 15.85 17.71 -13.34
N ASN A 26 15.03 18.69 -13.02
CA ASN A 26 15.08 20.02 -13.63
C ASN A 26 15.47 21.05 -12.54
N ASN A 27 15.46 22.34 -12.88
CA ASN A 27 15.88 23.39 -11.95
C ASN A 27 14.97 23.58 -10.73
N ARG A 28 13.77 22.97 -10.71
CA ARG A 28 12.74 23.18 -9.69
C ARG A 28 12.22 21.89 -9.04
N SER A 29 12.32 20.73 -9.71
CA SER A 29 11.76 19.47 -9.22
C SER A 29 12.55 18.24 -9.67
N GLN A 30 12.30 17.12 -8.98
CA GLN A 30 12.75 15.79 -9.38
C GLN A 30 11.55 14.94 -9.79
N VAL A 31 11.77 14.02 -10.73
CA VAL A 31 10.80 13.03 -11.18
C VAL A 31 11.45 11.66 -11.11
N ILE A 32 10.78 10.72 -10.44
CA ILE A 32 11.17 9.31 -10.43
C ILE A 32 10.28 8.58 -11.42
N ARG A 33 10.86 7.85 -12.37
CA ARG A 33 10.07 6.97 -13.24
C ARG A 33 9.69 5.72 -12.44
N LEU A 34 8.41 5.37 -12.36
CA LEU A 34 8.01 4.08 -11.78
C LEU A 34 7.93 3.02 -12.89
N PRO A 35 8.74 1.94 -12.83
CA PRO A 35 8.58 0.81 -13.74
C PRO A 35 7.19 0.18 -13.59
N ARG A 36 6.67 -0.40 -14.68
CA ARG A 36 5.31 -0.98 -14.72
C ARG A 36 5.04 -1.98 -13.59
N ALA A 37 6.04 -2.76 -13.19
CA ALA A 37 5.92 -3.75 -12.12
C ALA A 37 5.63 -3.15 -10.73
N VAL A 38 5.91 -1.86 -10.54
CA VAL A 38 5.71 -1.13 -9.28
C VAL A 38 4.94 0.18 -9.51
N ALA A 39 4.16 0.25 -10.60
CA ALA A 39 3.31 1.39 -10.87
C ALA A 39 2.14 1.44 -9.87
N LEU A 40 1.77 2.65 -9.46
CA LEU A 40 0.53 2.87 -8.70
C LEU A 40 -0.68 2.62 -9.61
N SER A 41 -1.85 2.39 -9.01
CA SER A 41 -3.11 2.33 -9.75
C SER A 41 -3.37 3.62 -10.52
N ASP A 42 -4.04 3.52 -11.68
CA ASP A 42 -4.36 4.66 -12.55
C ASP A 42 -5.28 5.69 -11.86
N GLU A 43 -5.99 5.27 -10.81
CA GLU A 43 -6.88 6.11 -10.00
C GLU A 43 -6.10 7.04 -9.04
N VAL A 44 -4.85 6.70 -8.69
CA VAL A 44 -4.04 7.48 -7.75
C VAL A 44 -3.52 8.74 -8.45
N LYS A 45 -4.05 9.89 -8.06
CA LYS A 45 -3.63 11.21 -8.59
C LYS A 45 -2.68 11.98 -7.67
N TRP A 46 -2.76 11.71 -6.38
CA TRP A 46 -2.01 12.43 -5.34
C TRP A 46 -1.34 11.43 -4.43
N VAL A 47 -0.12 11.78 -3.97
CA VAL A 47 0.67 10.94 -3.07
C VAL A 47 1.24 11.78 -1.93
N ASP A 48 1.30 11.16 -0.76
CA ASP A 48 2.11 11.64 0.34
C ASP A 48 3.53 11.09 0.19
N VAL A 49 4.52 11.95 0.44
CA VAL A 49 5.95 11.60 0.34
C VAL A 49 6.62 11.83 1.68
N LEU A 50 6.91 10.74 2.40
CA LEU A 50 7.59 10.79 3.68
C LEU A 50 9.11 10.59 3.50
N ALA A 51 9.89 11.48 4.13
CA ALA A 51 11.35 11.37 4.16
C ALA A 51 11.82 10.63 5.42
N VAL A 52 12.52 9.51 5.23
CA VAL A 52 13.18 8.75 6.31
C VAL A 52 14.66 8.65 5.99
N GLY A 53 15.45 9.63 6.46
CA GLY A 53 16.85 9.79 6.05
C GLY A 53 17.00 9.94 4.52
N ARG A 54 17.69 8.98 3.89
CA ARG A 54 17.87 8.93 2.42
C ARG A 54 16.72 8.23 1.69
N THR A 55 15.81 7.60 2.42
CA THR A 55 14.66 6.88 1.87
C THR A 55 13.48 7.83 1.68
N ARG A 56 12.69 7.58 0.63
CA ARG A 56 11.40 8.21 0.42
C ARG A 56 10.34 7.12 0.37
N ILE A 57 9.33 7.23 1.23
CA ILE A 57 8.16 6.36 1.24
C ILE A 57 7.04 7.13 0.55
N ILE A 58 6.39 6.50 -0.43
CA ILE A 58 5.34 7.10 -1.24
C ILE A 58 4.07 6.28 -1.01
N SER A 59 2.98 6.93 -0.62
CA SER A 59 1.66 6.34 -0.46
C SER A 59 0.62 7.22 -1.14
N PRO A 60 -0.52 6.67 -1.64
CA PRO A 60 -1.64 7.49 -2.07
C PRO A 60 -2.04 8.48 -0.95
N ALA A 61 -2.32 9.72 -1.33
CA ALA A 61 -2.68 10.76 -0.37
C ALA A 61 -4.09 10.55 0.18
N GLY A 62 -4.30 10.90 1.46
CA GLY A 62 -5.63 10.83 2.10
C GLY A 62 -6.05 9.44 2.57
N GLU A 63 -5.22 8.41 2.36
CA GLU A 63 -5.46 7.05 2.89
C GLU A 63 -4.86 6.84 4.29
N SER A 64 -4.33 7.88 4.92
CA SER A 64 -3.86 7.78 6.30
C SER A 64 -5.03 7.64 7.26
N TRP A 65 -4.83 6.88 8.34
CA TRP A 65 -5.81 6.78 9.42
C TRP A 65 -6.22 8.14 9.97
N ASN A 66 -5.27 9.07 10.13
CA ASN A 66 -5.58 10.44 10.54
C ASN A 66 -6.55 11.12 9.56
N SER A 67 -6.28 11.04 8.25
CA SER A 67 -7.16 11.63 7.24
C SER A 67 -8.55 11.01 7.21
N TRP A 68 -8.67 9.71 7.54
CA TRP A 68 -9.95 9.04 7.64
C TRP A 68 -10.74 9.49 8.88
N PHE A 69 -10.08 9.59 10.04
CA PHE A 69 -10.69 10.05 11.30
C PHE A 69 -11.07 11.53 11.29
N ASP A 70 -10.33 12.37 10.55
CA ASP A 70 -10.65 13.78 10.34
C ASP A 70 -11.77 13.99 9.28
N GLY A 71 -12.23 12.90 8.65
CA GLY A 71 -13.27 12.90 7.62
C GLY A 71 -14.69 13.04 8.18
N GLU A 72 -15.67 12.94 7.27
CA GLU A 72 -17.08 13.02 7.64
C GLU A 72 -17.49 11.85 8.54
N SER A 73 -18.21 12.15 9.63
CA SER A 73 -18.72 11.11 10.51
C SER A 73 -19.87 10.36 9.85
N VAL A 74 -20.09 9.13 10.29
CA VAL A 74 -21.29 8.38 9.93
C VAL A 74 -22.54 9.03 10.55
N SER A 75 -23.72 8.72 10.01
CA SER A 75 -24.99 9.19 10.59
C SER A 75 -25.24 8.56 11.96
N ASP A 76 -26.07 9.21 12.79
CA ASP A 76 -26.38 8.75 14.15
C ASP A 76 -27.03 7.36 14.19
N ASP A 77 -27.70 6.96 13.10
CA ASP A 77 -28.37 5.67 12.95
C ASP A 77 -27.52 4.60 12.24
N PHE A 78 -26.30 4.93 11.81
CA PHE A 78 -25.42 4.05 11.05
C PHE A 78 -25.08 2.79 11.87
N PHE A 79 -25.53 1.62 11.38
CA PHE A 79 -25.41 0.33 12.07
C PHE A 79 -26.04 0.25 13.47
N SER A 80 -27.12 1.00 13.72
CA SER A 80 -27.90 0.93 14.98
C SER A 80 -28.42 -0.47 15.32
N GLN A 81 -28.64 -1.33 14.31
CA GLN A 81 -28.88 -2.76 14.48
C GLN A 81 -27.93 -3.57 13.60
N ARG A 82 -27.35 -4.62 14.18
CA ARG A 82 -26.59 -5.63 13.46
C ARG A 82 -27.34 -6.94 13.53
N ASP A 83 -27.73 -7.47 12.38
CA ASP A 83 -28.34 -8.81 12.27
C ASP A 83 -27.27 -9.88 12.50
N GLN A 84 -26.86 -10.00 13.76
CA GLN A 84 -25.83 -10.93 14.20
C GLN A 84 -26.51 -12.26 14.56
N PRO A 85 -26.17 -13.38 13.88
CA PRO A 85 -26.74 -14.67 14.21
C PRO A 85 -26.39 -15.06 15.65
N SER A 86 -27.29 -15.79 16.32
CA SER A 86 -27.05 -16.35 17.64
C SER A 86 -25.77 -17.20 17.63
N ASP A 87 -24.99 -17.12 18.71
CA ASP A 87 -23.77 -17.91 18.83
C ASP A 87 -24.14 -19.40 18.74
N PRO A 88 -23.62 -20.16 17.76
CA PRO A 88 -23.90 -21.58 17.66
C PRO A 88 -23.36 -22.41 18.84
N ARG A 89 -22.64 -21.79 19.79
CA ARG A 89 -22.10 -22.43 21.00
C ARG A 89 -22.77 -21.97 22.32
N SER A 90 -23.80 -21.14 22.28
CA SER A 90 -24.57 -20.72 23.46
C SER A 90 -25.69 -21.68 23.83
#